data_AF-A0A6J4RES6-F1
#
_entry.id   AF-A0A6J4RES6-F1
#
_cell.length_a   1.000
_cell.length_b   1.000
_cell.length_c   1.000
_cell.angle_alpha   90.00
_cell.angle_beta   90.00
_cell.angle_gamma   90.00
#
_symmetry.space_group_name_H-M   'P 1'
#
loop_
_entity.id
_entity.type
_entity.pdbx_description
1 polymer ?
#
loop_
_entity_poly.entity_id
_entity_poly.type
_entity_poly.pdbx_seq_one_letter_code
_entity_poly.pdbx_strand_id
1 'polypeptide(L)' 'METKPKGRLDLDTLSAEVDAGRIDTVLIAMTDMQGRLQGKRLTATHFLDEVV' A
#
# COMPACT_ATOMS: atom_id res chain seq x y z
N MET A 1 -21.14 12.07 -3.89
CA MET A 1 -20.70 10.68 -3.62
C MET A 1 -19.48 10.46 -4.48
N GLU A 2 -18.30 10.49 -3.88
CA GLU A 2 -17.03 10.52 -4.60
C GLU A 2 -16.79 9.17 -5.28
N THR A 3 -16.60 9.18 -6.60
CA THR A 3 -16.39 7.96 -7.39
C THR A 3 -14.95 7.48 -7.21
N LYS A 4 -14.75 6.46 -6.36
CA LYS A 4 -13.43 5.84 -6.17
C LYS A 4 -12.93 5.26 -7.51
N PRO A 5 -11.78 5.70 -8.04
CA PRO A 5 -11.25 5.18 -9.30
C PRO A 5 -10.98 3.68 -9.19
N LYS A 6 -11.47 2.91 -10.17
CA LYS A 6 -11.29 1.45 -10.20
C LYS A 6 -9.82 1.07 -10.09
N GLY A 7 -9.50 0.10 -9.25
CA GLY A 7 -8.14 -0.41 -9.06
C GLY A 7 -7.28 0.37 -8.07
N ARG A 8 -7.80 1.42 -7.42
CA ARG A 8 -7.12 2.08 -6.30
C ARG A 8 -7.73 1.67 -4.97
N LEU A 9 -6.87 1.29 -4.02
CA LEU A 9 -7.22 1.08 -2.63
C LEU A 9 -7.02 2.40 -1.88
N ASP A 10 -7.98 2.81 -1.03
CA ASP A 10 -7.80 3.95 -0.11
C ASP A 10 -7.27 3.45 1.25
N LEU A 11 -6.84 4.37 2.10
CA LEU A 11 -6.22 4.03 3.39
C LEU A 11 -7.20 3.31 4.34
N ASP A 12 -8.46 3.74 4.38
CA ASP A 12 -9.47 3.10 5.23
C ASP A 12 -9.70 1.64 4.82
N THR A 13 -9.84 1.37 3.51
CA THR A 13 -9.97 -0.01 3.04
C THR A 13 -8.68 -0.79 3.29
N LEU A 14 -7.51 -0.18 3.05
CA LEU A 14 -6.22 -0.83 3.34
C LEU A 14 -6.12 -1.25 4.80
N SER A 15 -6.46 -0.37 5.75
CA SER A 15 -6.45 -0.68 7.18
C SER A 15 -7.35 -1.88 7.50
N ALA A 16 -8.58 -1.90 6.95
CA ALA A 16 -9.51 -3.01 7.17
C ALA A 16 -8.99 -4.35 6.59
N GLU A 17 -8.29 -4.33 5.45
CA GLU A 17 -7.69 -5.52 4.84
C GLU A 17 -6.48 -6.04 5.64
N VAL A 18 -5.71 -5.13 6.24
CA VAL A 18 -4.59 -5.46 7.14
C VAL A 18 -5.10 -6.08 8.44
N ASP A 19 -6.12 -5.48 9.05
CA ASP A 19 -6.77 -6.02 10.26
C ASP A 19 -7.39 -7.40 10.01
N ALA A 20 -7.93 -7.61 8.81
CA ALA A 20 -8.46 -8.91 8.39
C ALA A 20 -7.38 -9.94 8.01
N GLY A 21 -6.09 -9.57 8.06
CA GLY A 21 -4.96 -10.43 7.72
C GLY A 21 -4.86 -10.80 6.23
N ARG A 22 -5.57 -10.08 5.35
CA ARG A 22 -5.54 -10.31 3.90
C ARG A 22 -4.38 -9.60 3.20
N ILE A 23 -3.86 -8.52 3.81
CA ILE A 23 -2.67 -7.80 3.37
C ILE A 23 -1.70 -7.70 4.55
N ASP A 24 -0.52 -8.32 4.42
CA ASP A 24 0.52 -8.28 5.45
C ASP A 24 1.71 -7.37 5.10
N THR A 25 1.90 -7.08 3.80
CA THR A 25 3.09 -6.39 3.28
C THR A 25 2.70 -5.26 2.31
N VAL A 26 3.37 -4.11 2.42
CA VAL A 26 3.26 -2.97 1.51
C VAL A 26 4.61 -2.72 0.82
N LEU A 27 4.56 -2.55 -0.51
CA LEU A 27 5.71 -2.17 -1.32
C LEU A 27 5.69 -0.67 -1.60
N ILE A 28 6.62 0.09 -1.03
CA ILE A 28 6.85 1.47 -1.44
C ILE A 28 7.90 1.42 -2.53
N ALA A 29 7.48 1.61 -3.78
CA ALA A 29 8.35 1.45 -4.94
C ALA A 29 8.15 2.56 -5.98
N MET A 30 9.23 2.86 -6.69
CA MET A 30 9.25 3.75 -7.85
C MET A 30 10.01 3.06 -8.99
N THR A 31 9.76 3.48 -10.23
CA THR A 31 10.48 2.98 -11.40
C THR A 31 11.86 3.64 -11.52
N ASP A 32 12.92 2.85 -11.67
CA ASP A 32 14.27 3.34 -11.95
C ASP A 32 14.51 3.59 -13.47
N MET A 33 15.74 3.96 -13.85
CA MET A 33 16.13 4.21 -15.24
C MET A 33 16.00 2.99 -16.17
N GLN A 34 15.95 1.78 -15.62
CA GLN A 34 15.75 0.54 -16.37
C GLN A 34 14.28 0.11 -16.40
N GLY A 35 13.37 0.93 -15.85
CA GLY A 35 11.95 0.62 -15.74
C GLY A 35 11.62 -0.41 -14.66
N ARG A 36 12.55 -0.70 -13.74
CA ARG A 36 12.35 -1.69 -12.68
C ARG A 36 11.71 -1.01 -11.46
N LEU A 37 10.80 -1.71 -10.78
CA LEU A 37 10.30 -1.25 -9.47
C LEU A 37 11.40 -1.44 -8.42
N GLN A 38 11.87 -0.34 -7.85
CA GLN A 38 12.87 -0.30 -6.80
C GLN A 38 12.30 0.38 -5.56
N GLY A 39 12.58 -0.15 -4.37
CA GLY A 39 12.00 0.39 -3.15
C GLY A 39 12.14 -0.51 -1.92
N LYS A 40 11.24 -0.31 -0.96
CA LYS A 40 11.24 -1.00 0.33
C LYS A 40 10.01 -1.90 0.47
N ARG A 41 10.20 -3.01 1.18
CA ARG A 41 9.12 -3.90 1.65
C ARG A 41 8.89 -3.62 3.12
N LEU A 42 7.68 -3.23 3.47
CA LEU A 42 7.29 -2.91 4.84
C LEU A 42 6.21 -3.88 5.28
N THR A 43 6.18 -4.22 6.57
CA THR A 43 4.97 -4.79 7.15
C THR A 43 3.85 -3.75 7.03
N ALA A 44 2.64 -4.21 6.72
CA ALA A 44 1.53 -3.32 6.46
C ALA A 44 1.13 -2.50 7.70
N THR A 45 1.29 -3.08 8.90
CA THR A 45 1.11 -2.37 10.17
C THR A 45 2.10 -1.21 10.32
N HIS A 46 3.39 -1.45 10.11
CA HIS A 46 4.40 -0.39 10.19
C HIS A 46 4.17 0.72 9.16
N PHE A 47 3.70 0.36 7.96
CA PHE A 47 3.34 1.36 6.95
C PHE A 47 2.21 2.28 7.44
N LEU A 48 1.15 1.73 8.04
CA LEU A 48 0.02 2.50 8.55
C LEU A 48 0.35 3.35 9.78
N ASP A 49 1.25 2.86 10.65
CA ASP A 49 1.56 3.52 11.92
C ASP A 49 2.60 4.63 11.79
N GLU A 50 3.60 4.46 10.91
CA GLU A 50 4.83 5.29 10.94
C GLU A 50 5.16 5.99 9.61
N VAL A 51 4.50 5.66 8.51
CA VAL A 51 4.88 6.15 7.18
C VAL A 51 3.87 7.10 6.55
N VAL A 52 2.57 6.89 6.80
CA VAL A 52 1.48 7.70 6.21
C VAL A 52 0.94 8.77 7.15
#